data_AF-A0A662Q4R8-F1
#
_entry.id   AF-A0A662Q4R8-F1
#
_cell.length_a   1.000
_cell.length_b   1.000
_cell.length_c   1.000
_cell.angle_alpha   90.00
_cell.angle_beta   90.00
_cell.angle_gamma   90.00
#
_symmetry.space_group_name_H-M   'P 1'
#
loop_
_entity.id
_entity.type
_entity.pdbx_description
1 polymer ?
#
loop_
_entity_poly.entity_id
_entity_poly.type
_entity_poly.pdbx_seq_one_letter_code
_entity_poly.pdbx_strand_id
1 'polypeptide(L)'
;HKGVISLFGEHFVKPGIFGREYGKMLNEAYDRRLRGYYATGFDIEEEEARRMLEEAREFVKEVRKYLEETGALGTQGENENG
;
A
#
# COMPACT_ATOMS: atom_id res chain seq x y z
N HIS A 1 -9.83 6.48 -8.38
CA HIS A 1 -9.34 5.42 -7.47
C HIS A 1 -9.08 4.09 -8.18
N LYS A 2 -10.06 3.44 -8.82
CA LYS A 2 -9.83 2.17 -9.56
C LYS A 2 -8.73 2.24 -10.65
N GLY A 3 -8.58 3.39 -11.31
CA GLY A 3 -7.51 3.60 -12.29
C GLY A 3 -6.10 3.49 -11.70
N VAL A 4 -5.86 4.03 -10.50
CA VAL A 4 -4.56 3.93 -9.83
C VAL A 4 -4.22 2.48 -9.46
N ILE A 5 -5.22 1.73 -8.99
CA ILE A 5 -5.06 0.30 -8.64
C ILE A 5 -4.78 -0.54 -9.89
N SER A 6 -5.48 -0.23 -10.99
CA SER A 6 -5.28 -0.91 -12.27
C SER A 6 -3.89 -0.64 -12.84
N LEU A 7 -3.44 0.62 -12.80
CA LEU A 7 -2.09 1.01 -13.21
C LEU A 7 -1.01 0.41 -12.31
N PHE A 8 -1.26 0.30 -11.00
CA PHE A 8 -0.35 -0.38 -10.08
C PHE A 8 -0.18 -1.87 -10.46
N GLY A 9 -1.30 -2.54 -10.72
CA GLY A 9 -1.30 -3.92 -11.21
C GLY A 9 -0.56 -4.07 -12.54
N GLU A 10 -0.81 -3.18 -13.49
CA GLU A 10 -0.21 -3.22 -14.83
C GLU A 10 1.30 -3.00 -14.81
N HIS A 11 1.76 -1.99 -14.07
CA HIS A 11 3.13 -1.52 -14.15
C HIS A 11 4.07 -2.12 -13.11
N PHE A 12 3.53 -2.67 -12.01
CA PHE A 12 4.38 -3.17 -10.93
C PHE A 12 4.11 -4.63 -10.57
N VAL A 13 2.85 -5.10 -10.65
CA VAL A 13 2.55 -6.51 -10.32
C VAL A 13 2.77 -7.43 -11.53
N LYS A 14 2.21 -7.11 -12.70
CA LYS A 14 2.37 -7.94 -13.91
C LYS A 14 3.84 -8.10 -14.33
N PRO A 15 4.70 -7.07 -14.25
CA PRO A 15 6.11 -7.22 -14.60
C PRO A 15 6.94 -7.94 -13.52
N GLY A 16 6.35 -8.25 -12.36
CA GLY A 16 7.02 -8.97 -11.26
C GLY A 16 7.86 -8.08 -10.34
N ILE A 17 7.69 -6.77 -10.37
CA ILE A 17 8.38 -5.82 -9.47
C ILE A 17 7.88 -6.00 -8.04
N PHE A 18 6.56 -6.12 -7.87
CA PHE A 18 5.93 -6.56 -6.63
C PHE A 18 5.20 -7.88 -6.86
N GLY A 19 5.15 -8.71 -5.81
CA GLY A 19 4.34 -9.91 -5.82
C GLY A 19 2.84 -9.63 -5.88
N ARG A 20 2.06 -10.68 -6.17
CA ARG A 20 0.61 -10.56 -6.35
C ARG A 20 -0.11 -10.13 -5.07
N GLU A 21 0.45 -10.47 -3.91
CA GLU A 21 -0.05 -10.05 -2.61
C GLU A 21 -0.17 -8.53 -2.47
N TYR A 22 0.78 -7.74 -2.98
CA TYR A 22 0.72 -6.27 -2.91
C TYR A 22 -0.42 -5.70 -3.75
N GLY A 23 -0.70 -6.29 -4.92
CA GLY A 23 -1.86 -5.94 -5.72
C GLY A 23 -3.18 -6.27 -5.01
N LYS A 24 -3.23 -7.39 -4.28
CA LYS A 24 -4.39 -7.80 -3.48
C LYS A 24 -4.59 -6.86 -2.28
N MET A 25 -3.53 -6.55 -1.52
CA MET A 25 -3.56 -5.61 -0.40
C MET A 25 -4.14 -4.25 -0.81
N LEU A 26 -3.70 -3.71 -1.95
CA LEU A 26 -4.18 -2.41 -2.43
C LEU A 26 -5.67 -2.43 -2.84
N ASN A 27 -6.12 -3.53 -3.46
CA ASN A 27 -7.54 -3.71 -3.79
C ASN A 27 -8.39 -3.84 -2.54
N GLU A 28 -7.97 -4.65 -1.57
CA GLU A 28 -8.71 -4.86 -0.33
C GLU A 28 -8.80 -3.59 0.52
N ALA A 29 -7.72 -2.81 0.60
CA ALA A 29 -7.74 -1.52 1.27
C ALA A 29 -8.75 -0.56 0.62
N TYR A 30 -8.87 -0.57 -0.71
CA TYR A 30 -9.84 0.26 -1.43
C TYR A 30 -11.28 -0.19 -1.20
N ASP A 31 -11.56 -1.49 -1.28
CA ASP A 31 -12.89 -2.05 -1.04
C ASP A 31 -13.36 -1.78 0.39
N ARG A 32 -12.46 -1.94 1.38
CA ARG A 32 -12.75 -1.65 2.80
C ARG A 32 -13.00 -0.16 3.04
N ARG A 33 -12.23 0.73 2.40
CA ARG A 33 -12.52 2.17 2.42
C ARG A 33 -13.92 2.45 1.88
N LEU A 34 -14.33 1.84 0.77
CA LEU A 34 -15.69 2.04 0.27
C LEU A 34 -16.74 1.52 1.26
N ARG A 35 -16.55 0.33 1.82
CA ARG A 35 -17.49 -0.23 2.81
C ARG A 35 -17.64 0.68 4.03
N GLY A 36 -16.56 1.20 4.60
CA GLY A 36 -16.63 2.11 5.75
C GLY A 36 -17.35 3.45 5.49
N TYR A 37 -17.42 3.90 4.22
CA TYR A 37 -18.12 5.14 3.87
C TYR A 37 -19.60 4.92 3.48
N TYR A 38 -19.98 3.72 3.05
CA TYR A 38 -21.32 3.45 2.49
C TYR A 38 -22.14 2.42 3.28
N ALA A 39 -21.53 1.64 4.17
CA ALA A 39 -22.24 0.70 5.02
C ALA A 39 -22.66 1.38 6.33
N THR A 40 -23.95 1.66 6.46
CA THR A 40 -24.55 1.97 7.77
C THR A 40 -24.58 0.66 8.57
N GLY A 41 -23.81 0.58 9.67
CA GLY A 41 -23.77 -0.58 10.57
C GLY A 41 -22.60 -1.56 10.37
N PHE A 42 -21.46 -1.10 9.84
CA PHE A 42 -20.25 -1.94 9.74
C PHE A 42 -19.40 -1.81 11.00
N ASP A 43 -19.56 -2.73 11.95
CA ASP A 43 -18.63 -2.87 13.08
C ASP A 43 -17.38 -3.63 12.58
N ILE A 44 -16.27 -2.91 12.39
CA ILE A 44 -14.97 -3.53 12.13
C ILE A 44 -14.44 -4.03 13.46
N GLU A 45 -14.21 -5.33 13.58
CA GLU A 45 -13.57 -5.91 14.76
C GLU A 45 -12.15 -5.36 14.92
N GLU A 46 -11.72 -5.11 16.17
CA GLU A 46 -10.40 -4.54 16.46
C GLU A 46 -9.27 -5.35 15.80
N GLU A 47 -9.40 -6.67 15.78
CA GLU A 47 -8.44 -7.57 15.15
C GLU A 47 -8.35 -7.36 13.63
N GLU A 48 -9.48 -7.12 12.96
CA GLU A 48 -9.50 -6.79 11.54
C GLU A 48 -8.84 -5.44 11.27
N ALA A 49 -9.12 -4.43 12.12
CA ALA A 49 -8.47 -3.13 12.02
C ALA A 49 -6.95 -3.20 12.21
N ARG A 50 -6.47 -4.03 13.16
CA ARG A 50 -5.03 -4.26 13.38
C ARG A 50 -4.38 -4.93 12.18
N ARG A 51 -4.98 -6.00 11.63
CA ARG A 51 -4.48 -6.66 10.42
C ARG A 51 -4.38 -5.69 9.24
N MET A 52 -5.40 -4.85 9.04
CA MET A 52 -5.37 -3.83 7.98
C MET A 52 -4.23 -2.83 8.17
N LEU A 53 -3.97 -2.40 9.41
CA LEU A 53 -2.89 -1.47 9.69
C LEU A 53 -1.52 -2.10 9.42
N GLU A 54 -1.34 -3.37 9.78
CA GLU A 54 -0.11 -4.12 9.51
C GLU A 54 0.11 -4.29 8.00
N GLU A 55 -0.91 -4.72 7.26
CA GLU A 55 -0.87 -4.86 5.80
C GLU A 55 -0.52 -3.54 5.10
N ALA A 56 -1.12 -2.43 5.56
CA ALA A 56 -0.82 -1.11 5.02
C ALA A 56 0.61 -0.66 5.30
N ARG A 57 1.14 -0.95 6.50
CA ARG A 57 2.53 -0.65 6.87
C ARG A 57 3.51 -1.43 6.02
N GLU A 58 3.26 -2.72 5.82
CA GLU A 58 4.08 -3.59 4.97
C GLU A 58 4.09 -3.08 3.52
N PHE A 59 2.93 -2.77 2.96
CA PHE A 59 2.83 -2.20 1.62
C PHE A 59 3.64 -0.91 1.47
N VAL A 60 3.50 0.05 2.39
CA VAL A 60 4.23 1.32 2.34
C VAL A 60 5.74 1.11 2.48
N LYS A 61 6.17 0.19 3.34
CA LYS A 61 7.58 -0.14 3.54
C LYS A 61 8.22 -0.65 2.25
N GLU A 62 7.57 -1.59 1.57
CA GLU A 62 8.13 -2.18 0.35
C GLU A 62 8.11 -1.22 -0.84
N VAL A 63 7.05 -0.40 -0.96
CA VAL A 63 7.02 0.67 -1.98
C VAL A 63 8.12 1.70 -1.72
N ARG A 64 8.33 2.11 -0.46
CA ARG A 64 9.42 3.02 -0.09
C ARG A 64 10.77 2.45 -0.47
N LYS A 65 11.04 1.20 -0.07
CA LYS A 65 12.29 0.51 -0.39
C LYS A 65 12.54 0.47 -1.90
N TYR A 66 11.54 0.09 -2.68
CA TYR A 66 11.62 0.10 -4.14
C TYR A 66 11.96 1.49 -4.71
N LEU A 67 11.32 2.55 -4.19
CA LEU A 67 11.57 3.91 -4.64
C LEU A 67 12.96 4.43 -4.23
N GLU A 68 13.48 4.02 -3.07
CA GLU A 68 14.86 4.29 -2.64
C GLU A 68 15.88 3.56 -3.54
N GLU A 69 15.65 2.27 -3.82
CA GLU A 69 16.52 1.46 -4.68
C GLU A 69 16.56 1.96 -6.12
N THR A 70 15.45 2.51 -6.61
CA THR A 70 15.36 3.08 -7.98
C THR A 70 15.80 4.54 -8.05
N GLY A 71 16.21 5.15 -6.93
CA GLY A 71 16.62 6.56 -6.85
C GLY A 71 15.48 7.55 -7.10
N ALA A 72 14.23 7.09 -7.09
CA ALA A 72 13.03 7.89 -7.29
C ALA A 72 12.61 8.63 -6.01
N LEU A 73 12.96 8.09 -4.84
CA LEU A 73 13.05 8.86 -3.60
C LEU A 73 14.45 9.43 -3.54
N GLY A 74 14.61 10.73 -3.81
CA GLY A 74 15.89 11.41 -3.65
C GLY A 74 16.46 11.08 -2.27
N THR A 75 17.68 10.56 -2.24
CA THR A 75 18.38 10.30 -0.98
C THR A 75 18.44 11.63 -0.23
N GLN A 76 17.67 11.78 0.84
CA GLN A 76 18.05 12.74 1.85
C GLN A 76 19.35 12.19 2.42
N GLY A 77 20.46 12.73 1.93
CA GLY A 77 21.72 12.63 2.63
C GLY A 77 21.49 13.20 4.01
N GLU A 78 21.56 12.33 5.02
CA GLU A 78 21.82 12.74 6.39
C GLU A 78 23.29 13.21 6.42
N ASN A 79 23.50 14.43 5.92
CA ASN A 79 24.55 15.32 6.41
C ASN A 79 23.94 16.10 7.57
N GLU A 80 24.00 15.53 8.77
CA GLU A 80 23.92 16.33 9.99
C GLU A 80 25.16 15.99 10.83
N ASN A 81 26.10 16.93 10.83
CA ASN A 81 27.24 16.96 11.74
C ASN A 81 26.74 17.02 13.20
N GLY A 82 27.37 16.21 14.06
CA GLY A 82 27.30 16.28 15.51
C GLY A 82 28.29 15.31 16.13
#